data_AF-A0A336MU60-F1
#
_entry.id   AF-A0A336MU60-F1
#
_cell.length_a   1.000
_cell.length_b   1.000
_cell.length_c   1.000
_cell.angle_alpha   90.00
_cell.angle_beta   90.00
_cell.angle_gamma   90.00
#
_symmetry.space_group_name_H-M   'P 1'
#
loop_
_entity.id
_entity.type
_entity.pdbx_description
1 polymer ?
#
loop_
_entity_poly.entity_id
_entity_poly.type
_entity_poly.pdbx_seq_one_letter_code
_entity_poly.pdbx_strand_id
1 'polypeptide(L)'
;MDYIFDIFYEEIFETMERNGLQTRQCRRDVIDRLNSVISGCIRGQNLSADECSRQAVLSAIEYHQRHKEENGNVCLMGKYHNILYVTIRVAWDWGVTDSEVVTSLLKEIYSCELTFERLFLGVIFGTNAPYFISGWRSDFKDQDENTRAMVYFLHHAANTQLEFPVFVEKCNCVKMIKFIDIPIESCGRASPLRVTLQASAPDILLILLRHGASPNPFDDGIPPVIALFDKLIEYQDRRYPYQLDSCLRLLLRTLSFIELPFKPLIYEARKEMFIEKYEVLLEDKLIQPNRVFGVPELKHLSRCKIREELNKNCQLPRGIKQLKIPGKLRRYIDLMEE
;
A
#
# COMPACT_ATOMS: atom_id res chain seq x y z
N MET A 1 -10.22 1.22 32.44
CA MET A 1 -10.02 2.15 31.31
C MET A 1 -10.78 1.62 30.10
N ASP A 2 -10.65 0.31 29.85
CA ASP A 2 -11.41 -0.52 28.90
C ASP A 2 -12.90 -0.13 28.91
N TYR A 3 -13.50 -0.10 30.11
CA TYR A 3 -14.90 0.26 30.29
C TYR A 3 -15.33 1.63 29.73
N ILE A 4 -14.46 2.66 29.66
CA ILE A 4 -14.84 3.98 29.14
C ILE A 4 -15.00 3.93 27.62
N PHE A 5 -14.05 3.30 26.93
CA PHE A 5 -14.12 3.18 25.48
C PHE A 5 -15.20 2.18 25.07
N ASP A 6 -15.38 1.11 25.85
CA ASP A 6 -16.47 0.16 25.63
C ASP A 6 -17.82 0.86 25.74
N ILE A 7 -18.06 1.64 26.80
CA ILE A 7 -19.29 2.47 26.93
C ILE A 7 -19.41 3.43 25.75
N PHE A 8 -18.34 4.13 25.38
CA PHE A 8 -18.37 5.08 24.27
C PHE A 8 -18.85 4.43 22.97
N TYR A 9 -18.31 3.26 22.63
CA TYR A 9 -18.71 2.55 21.42
C TYR A 9 -20.14 2.01 21.52
N GLU A 10 -20.54 1.45 22.67
CA GLU A 10 -21.92 1.02 22.88
C GLU A 10 -22.92 2.18 22.75
N GLU A 11 -22.75 3.26 23.50
CA GLU A 11 -23.71 4.39 23.53
C GLU A 11 -23.82 5.10 22.18
N ILE A 12 -22.69 5.32 21.49
CA ILE A 12 -22.71 5.98 20.18
C ILE A 12 -23.41 5.12 19.15
N PHE A 13 -23.19 3.81 19.18
CA PHE A 13 -23.72 2.93 18.15
C PHE A 13 -25.10 2.37 18.48
N GLU A 14 -25.56 2.38 19.74
CA GLU A 14 -26.91 1.96 20.11
C GLU A 14 -27.97 2.74 19.32
N THR A 15 -27.82 4.08 19.26
CA THR A 15 -28.80 4.98 18.61
C THR A 15 -28.51 5.26 17.13
N MET A 16 -27.35 4.83 16.63
CA MET A 16 -26.94 5.10 15.25
C MET A 16 -27.57 4.10 14.26
N GLU A 17 -28.09 4.60 13.14
CA GLU A 17 -28.53 3.73 12.04
C GLU A 17 -27.37 2.91 11.45
N ARG A 18 -27.67 1.76 10.83
CA ARG A 18 -26.63 0.85 10.30
C ARG A 18 -25.71 1.54 9.28
N ASN A 19 -26.20 2.48 8.49
CA ASN A 19 -25.45 3.27 7.52
C ASN A 19 -24.95 4.61 8.10
N GLY A 20 -25.06 4.85 9.40
CA GLY A 20 -24.72 6.12 10.04
C GLY A 20 -23.27 6.57 9.83
N LEU A 21 -22.34 5.65 9.56
CA LEU A 21 -20.92 5.93 9.24
C LEU A 21 -20.60 5.94 7.73
N GLN A 22 -21.60 5.89 6.85
CA GLN A 22 -21.37 5.87 5.40
C GLN A 22 -20.75 7.18 4.90
N THR A 23 -21.19 8.31 5.43
CA THR A 23 -20.69 9.62 5.00
C THR A 23 -19.41 10.00 5.75
N ARG A 24 -18.53 10.73 5.06
CA ARG A 24 -17.31 11.28 5.68
C ARG A 24 -17.63 12.20 6.87
N GLN A 25 -18.70 12.99 6.79
CA GLN A 25 -19.03 13.93 7.86
C GLN A 25 -19.38 13.18 9.16
N CYS A 26 -20.25 12.17 9.09
CA CYS A 26 -20.62 11.39 10.28
C CYS A 26 -19.41 10.70 10.91
N ARG A 27 -18.48 10.18 10.09
CA ARG A 27 -17.24 9.60 10.62
C ARG A 27 -16.37 10.64 11.31
N ARG A 28 -16.22 11.84 10.74
CA ARG A 28 -15.49 12.94 11.38
C ARG A 28 -16.10 13.35 12.71
N ASP A 29 -17.42 13.40 12.80
CA ASP A 29 -18.10 13.73 14.06
C ASP A 29 -17.78 12.68 15.16
N VAL A 30 -17.72 11.39 14.79
CA VAL A 30 -17.31 10.32 15.72
C VAL A 30 -15.82 10.42 16.07
N ILE A 31 -14.95 10.69 15.09
CA ILE A 31 -13.51 10.91 15.30
C ILE A 31 -13.29 12.06 16.29
N ASP A 32 -13.96 13.20 16.11
CA ASP A 32 -13.82 14.38 16.97
C ASP A 32 -14.27 14.08 18.42
N ARG A 33 -15.37 13.33 18.58
CA ARG A 33 -15.83 12.86 19.90
C ARG A 33 -14.83 11.91 20.54
N LEU A 34 -14.32 10.93 19.79
CA LEU A 34 -13.35 9.96 20.29
C LEU A 34 -12.03 10.64 20.69
N ASN A 35 -11.54 11.58 19.87
CA ASN A 35 -10.37 12.41 20.19
C ASN A 35 -10.59 13.24 21.47
N SER A 36 -11.80 13.73 21.70
CA SER A 36 -12.17 14.44 22.93
C SER A 36 -12.16 13.52 24.15
N VAL A 37 -12.66 12.29 24.02
CA VAL A 37 -12.63 11.27 25.09
C VAL A 37 -11.20 10.87 25.44
N ILE A 38 -10.35 10.59 24.44
CA ILE A 38 -8.93 10.28 24.64
C ILE A 38 -8.24 11.45 25.36
N SER A 39 -8.43 12.68 24.89
CA SER A 39 -7.88 13.89 25.52
C SER A 39 -8.37 14.12 26.95
N GLY A 40 -9.63 13.74 27.23
CA GLY A 40 -10.21 13.79 28.56
C GLY A 40 -9.60 12.76 29.50
N CYS A 41 -9.43 11.52 29.04
CA CYS A 41 -8.82 10.44 29.80
C CYS A 41 -7.34 10.73 30.14
N ILE A 42 -6.56 11.22 29.17
CA ILE A 42 -5.17 11.64 29.39
C ILE A 42 -5.08 12.65 30.54
N ARG A 43 -5.92 13.69 30.52
CA ARG A 43 -5.91 14.76 31.53
C ARG A 43 -6.48 14.31 32.88
N GLY A 44 -7.57 13.55 32.87
CA GLY A 44 -8.30 13.17 34.08
C GLY A 44 -7.67 12.00 34.85
N GLN A 45 -6.97 11.08 34.15
CA GLN A 45 -6.38 9.88 34.74
C GLN A 45 -4.85 9.90 34.74
N ASN A 46 -4.23 10.99 34.28
CA ASN A 46 -2.78 11.18 34.20
C ASN A 46 -2.06 10.05 33.43
N LEU A 47 -2.63 9.67 32.29
CA LEU A 47 -2.14 8.61 31.43
C LEU A 47 -1.25 9.17 30.31
N SER A 48 -0.38 8.32 29.76
CA SER A 48 0.33 8.68 28.53
C SER A 48 -0.64 8.67 27.34
N ALA A 49 -0.37 9.52 26.34
CA ALA A 49 -1.16 9.57 25.12
C ALA A 49 -1.13 8.25 24.34
N ASP A 50 0.04 7.59 24.33
CA ASP A 50 0.22 6.28 23.69
C ASP A 50 -0.64 5.20 24.36
N GLU A 51 -0.64 5.12 25.69
CA GLU A 51 -1.44 4.11 26.40
C GLU A 51 -2.95 4.31 26.20
N CYS A 52 -3.41 5.56 26.28
CA CYS A 52 -4.84 5.87 26.13
C CYS A 52 -5.33 5.64 24.69
N SER A 53 -4.55 6.04 23.69
CA SER A 53 -4.89 5.82 22.28
C SER A 53 -4.79 4.35 21.87
N ARG A 54 -3.81 3.60 22.41
CA ARG A 54 -3.71 2.14 22.28
C ARG A 54 -4.98 1.44 22.77
N GLN A 55 -5.46 1.83 23.95
CA GLN A 55 -6.68 1.26 24.51
C GLN A 55 -7.93 1.59 23.68
N ALA A 56 -8.04 2.82 23.17
CA ALA A 56 -9.14 3.18 22.27
C ALA A 56 -9.17 2.29 21.02
N VAL A 57 -8.02 2.01 20.42
CA VAL A 57 -7.92 1.13 19.24
C VAL A 57 -8.33 -0.29 19.58
N LEU A 58 -7.85 -0.85 20.70
CA LEU A 58 -8.20 -2.20 21.13
C LEU A 58 -9.69 -2.36 21.43
N SER A 59 -10.29 -1.43 22.19
CA SER A 59 -11.73 -1.46 22.48
C SER A 59 -12.59 -1.40 21.21
N ALA A 60 -12.15 -0.70 20.14
CA ALA A 60 -12.86 -0.72 18.86
C ALA A 60 -12.79 -2.08 18.14
N ILE A 61 -11.64 -2.75 18.21
CA ILE A 61 -11.45 -4.10 17.66
C ILE A 61 -12.33 -5.09 18.42
N GLU A 62 -12.29 -5.05 19.76
CA GLU A 62 -13.10 -5.90 20.64
C GLU A 62 -14.60 -5.66 20.42
N TYR A 63 -15.02 -4.40 20.27
CA TYR A 63 -16.41 -4.05 19.92
C TYR A 63 -16.85 -4.73 18.62
N HIS A 64 -16.03 -4.66 17.57
CA HIS A 64 -16.33 -5.32 16.30
C HIS A 64 -16.35 -6.85 16.42
N GLN A 65 -15.34 -7.43 17.10
CA GLN A 65 -15.21 -8.88 17.28
C GLN A 65 -16.40 -9.47 18.02
N ARG A 66 -16.82 -8.85 19.13
CA ARG A 66 -18.00 -9.27 19.89
C ARG A 66 -19.28 -9.28 19.05
N HIS A 67 -19.54 -8.21 18.29
CA HIS A 67 -20.71 -8.15 17.41
C HIS A 67 -20.65 -9.15 16.25
N LYS A 68 -19.44 -9.42 15.76
CA LYS A 68 -19.19 -10.46 14.75
C LYS A 68 -19.44 -11.85 15.31
N GLU A 69 -18.97 -12.13 16.53
CA GLU A 69 -19.19 -13.40 17.25
C GLU A 69 -20.66 -13.64 17.54
N GLU A 70 -21.37 -12.64 18.07
CA GLU A 70 -22.83 -12.67 18.31
C GLU A 70 -23.63 -12.93 17.02
N ASN A 71 -23.09 -12.51 15.87
CA ASN A 71 -23.66 -12.77 14.55
C ASN A 71 -23.04 -14.00 13.85
N GLY A 72 -22.61 -15.01 14.62
CA GLY A 72 -22.13 -16.29 14.08
C GLY A 72 -20.79 -16.19 13.36
N ASN A 73 -19.90 -15.32 13.82
CA ASN A 73 -18.60 -14.97 13.23
C ASN A 73 -18.69 -14.29 11.85
N VAL A 74 -19.85 -13.71 11.50
CA VAL A 74 -20.05 -12.96 10.27
C VAL A 74 -20.16 -11.47 10.59
N CYS A 75 -19.35 -10.65 9.93
CA CYS A 75 -19.37 -9.20 10.15
C CYS A 75 -20.70 -8.59 9.70
N LEU A 76 -21.31 -7.76 10.58
CA LEU A 76 -22.57 -7.07 10.33
C LEU A 76 -22.46 -5.90 9.34
N MET A 77 -21.25 -5.53 8.92
CA MET A 77 -20.98 -4.38 8.03
C MET A 77 -21.57 -3.07 8.57
N GLY A 78 -21.63 -2.01 7.75
CA GLY A 78 -22.20 -0.72 8.16
C GLY A 78 -21.45 -0.13 9.36
N LYS A 79 -22.16 0.42 10.35
CA LYS A 79 -21.58 1.04 11.55
C LYS A 79 -20.62 0.12 12.30
N TYR A 80 -20.97 -1.17 12.42
CA TYR A 80 -20.19 -2.16 13.17
C TYR A 80 -18.81 -2.39 12.57
N HIS A 81 -18.69 -2.32 11.23
CA HIS A 81 -17.43 -2.48 10.53
C HIS A 81 -16.72 -1.14 10.28
N ASN A 82 -17.49 -0.12 9.92
CA ASN A 82 -16.96 1.19 9.56
C ASN A 82 -16.29 1.90 10.75
N ILE A 83 -16.57 1.49 11.99
CA ILE A 83 -15.81 1.94 13.16
C ILE A 83 -14.32 1.60 13.04
N LEU A 84 -13.95 0.47 12.42
CA LEU A 84 -12.54 0.12 12.22
C LEU A 84 -11.81 1.18 11.37
N TYR A 85 -12.50 1.81 10.42
CA TYR A 85 -11.94 2.92 9.62
C TYR A 85 -11.87 4.25 10.37
N VAL A 86 -12.83 4.51 11.27
CA VAL A 86 -12.71 5.60 12.25
C VAL A 86 -11.48 5.38 13.12
N THR A 87 -11.26 4.15 13.58
CA THR A 87 -10.13 3.76 14.40
C THR A 87 -8.80 3.83 13.66
N ILE A 88 -8.76 3.52 12.35
CA ILE A 88 -7.60 3.77 11.49
C ILE A 88 -7.19 5.24 11.56
N ARG A 89 -8.16 6.16 11.44
CA ARG A 89 -7.87 7.59 11.53
C ARG A 89 -7.34 7.97 12.91
N VAL A 90 -7.95 7.47 13.98
CA VAL A 90 -7.54 7.75 15.37
C VAL A 90 -6.15 7.20 15.67
N ALA A 91 -5.84 5.97 15.24
CA ALA A 91 -4.50 5.38 15.42
C ALA A 91 -3.42 6.26 14.78
N TRP A 92 -3.70 6.83 13.61
CA TRP A 92 -2.82 7.77 12.95
C TRP A 92 -2.75 9.14 13.64
N ASP A 93 -3.89 9.73 14.01
CA ASP A 93 -3.97 11.06 14.65
C ASP A 93 -3.16 11.10 15.97
N TRP A 94 -3.20 10.02 16.74
CA TRP A 94 -2.47 9.88 18.01
C TRP A 94 -1.09 9.24 17.86
N GLY A 95 -0.75 8.76 16.66
CA GLY A 95 0.55 8.15 16.37
C GLY A 95 0.84 6.93 17.24
N VAL A 96 -0.13 6.02 17.39
CA VAL A 96 0.00 4.79 18.21
C VAL A 96 1.28 4.06 17.81
N THR A 97 2.17 3.81 18.78
CA THR A 97 3.51 3.29 18.50
C THR A 97 3.58 1.77 18.50
N ASP A 98 2.63 1.11 19.16
CA ASP A 98 2.53 -0.34 19.23
C ASP A 98 2.13 -0.95 17.88
N SER A 99 3.10 -1.60 17.23
CA SER A 99 2.92 -2.30 15.97
C SER A 99 1.95 -3.48 16.04
N GLU A 100 1.86 -4.20 17.15
CA GLU A 100 0.95 -5.34 17.27
C GLU A 100 -0.51 -4.85 17.30
N VAL A 101 -0.78 -3.74 17.98
CA VAL A 101 -2.13 -3.13 18.03
C VAL A 101 -2.54 -2.59 16.66
N VAL A 102 -1.68 -1.82 15.99
CA VAL A 102 -1.98 -1.28 14.65
C VAL A 102 -2.19 -2.39 13.62
N THR A 103 -1.37 -3.45 13.67
CA THR A 103 -1.54 -4.58 12.73
C THR A 103 -2.71 -5.48 13.08
N SER A 104 -3.12 -5.56 14.35
CA SER A 104 -4.37 -6.23 14.75
C SER A 104 -5.59 -5.53 14.16
N LEU A 105 -5.60 -4.20 14.15
CA LEU A 105 -6.65 -3.43 13.46
C LEU A 105 -6.70 -3.74 11.95
N LEU A 106 -5.55 -3.80 11.28
CA LEU A 106 -5.47 -4.15 9.86
C LEU A 106 -5.94 -5.59 9.60
N LYS A 107 -5.59 -6.54 10.48
CA LYS A 107 -6.07 -7.92 10.42
C LYS A 107 -7.58 -8.01 10.57
N GLU A 108 -8.16 -7.25 11.49
CA GLU A 108 -9.60 -7.25 11.70
C GLU A 108 -10.33 -6.75 10.44
N ILE A 109 -9.87 -5.64 9.85
CA ILE A 109 -10.41 -5.11 8.58
C ILE A 109 -10.30 -6.16 7.45
N TYR A 110 -9.11 -6.73 7.27
CA TYR A 110 -8.87 -7.71 6.21
C TYR A 110 -9.74 -8.95 6.37
N SER A 111 -9.98 -9.41 7.60
CA SER A 111 -10.81 -10.59 7.87
C SER A 111 -12.24 -10.48 7.33
N CYS A 112 -12.70 -9.26 7.04
CA CYS A 112 -14.03 -8.98 6.53
C CYS A 112 -14.03 -8.55 5.05
N GLU A 113 -13.08 -7.70 4.66
CA GLU A 113 -13.05 -7.11 3.30
C GLU A 113 -12.13 -7.84 2.33
N LEU A 114 -11.13 -8.57 2.82
CA LEU A 114 -10.07 -9.20 2.03
C LEU A 114 -9.29 -8.22 1.13
N THR A 115 -9.35 -6.92 1.42
CA THR A 115 -8.64 -5.85 0.71
C THR A 115 -8.37 -4.66 1.63
N PHE A 116 -7.54 -3.73 1.18
CA PHE A 116 -7.26 -2.44 1.83
C PHE A 116 -7.49 -1.26 0.89
N GLU A 117 -8.34 -1.42 -0.13
CA GLU A 117 -8.55 -0.39 -1.16
C GLU A 117 -8.94 0.98 -0.59
N ARG A 118 -9.68 1.04 0.52
CA ARG A 118 -10.08 2.31 1.15
C ARG A 118 -8.89 3.10 1.71
N LEU A 119 -7.77 2.43 2.05
CA LEU A 119 -6.51 3.07 2.43
C LEU A 119 -5.72 3.53 1.19
N PHE A 120 -5.62 2.67 0.17
CA PHE A 120 -4.76 2.94 -1.00
C PHE A 120 -5.38 3.90 -2.01
N LEU A 121 -6.70 3.85 -2.25
CA LEU A 121 -7.36 4.71 -3.23
C LEU A 121 -7.24 6.19 -2.87
N GLY A 122 -7.27 6.52 -1.57
CA GLY A 122 -7.06 7.89 -1.07
C GLY A 122 -5.67 8.44 -1.39
N VAL A 123 -4.66 7.57 -1.39
CA VAL A 123 -3.28 7.91 -1.75
C VAL A 123 -3.18 8.11 -3.26
N ILE A 124 -3.71 7.17 -4.06
CA ILE A 124 -3.51 7.16 -5.52
C ILE A 124 -4.34 8.24 -6.21
N PHE A 125 -5.60 8.42 -5.81
CA PHE A 125 -6.56 9.29 -6.50
C PHE A 125 -7.00 10.51 -5.68
N GLY A 126 -6.40 10.73 -4.52
CA GLY A 126 -6.78 11.81 -3.60
C GLY A 126 -8.10 11.51 -2.87
N THR A 127 -8.73 12.54 -2.31
CA THR A 127 -9.81 12.35 -1.31
C THR A 127 -11.20 12.12 -1.89
N ASN A 128 -11.47 12.63 -3.09
CA ASN A 128 -12.82 12.64 -3.68
C ASN A 128 -13.05 11.49 -4.67
N ALA A 129 -12.07 11.20 -5.53
CA ALA A 129 -12.18 10.15 -6.55
C ALA A 129 -12.51 8.75 -5.99
N PRO A 130 -11.98 8.32 -4.81
CA PRO A 130 -12.33 7.02 -4.24
C PRO A 130 -13.82 6.79 -4.03
N TYR A 131 -14.62 7.85 -3.80
CA TYR A 131 -16.06 7.75 -3.69
C TYR A 131 -16.73 7.17 -4.94
N PHE A 132 -16.22 7.52 -6.13
CA PHE A 132 -16.76 7.03 -7.39
C PHE A 132 -16.30 5.62 -7.72
N ILE A 133 -15.24 5.14 -7.07
CA ILE A 133 -14.60 3.85 -7.34
C ILE A 133 -15.12 2.78 -6.36
N SER A 134 -15.12 3.07 -5.06
CA SER A 134 -15.47 2.14 -3.99
C SER A 134 -16.62 2.61 -3.09
N GLY A 135 -17.25 3.75 -3.40
CA GLY A 135 -18.30 4.33 -2.57
C GLY A 135 -17.79 4.95 -1.25
N TRP A 136 -16.47 5.02 -1.04
CA TRP A 136 -15.85 5.49 0.19
C TRP A 136 -15.00 6.74 -0.04
N ARG A 137 -15.27 7.81 0.71
CA ARG A 137 -14.36 8.98 0.76
C ARG A 137 -13.30 8.75 1.82
N SER A 138 -12.05 9.09 1.51
CA SER A 138 -10.98 9.06 2.51
C SER A 138 -11.27 10.04 3.66
N ASP A 139 -10.98 9.62 4.88
CA ASP A 139 -11.11 10.46 6.08
C ASP A 139 -9.96 11.46 6.19
N PHE A 140 -8.83 11.19 5.53
CA PHE A 140 -7.69 12.11 5.45
C PHE A 140 -8.01 13.35 4.60
N LYS A 141 -7.44 14.48 5.01
CA LYS A 141 -7.68 15.84 4.51
C LYS A 141 -7.38 15.98 3.02
N ASP A 142 -6.23 15.48 2.60
CA ASP A 142 -5.68 15.63 1.25
C ASP A 142 -4.77 14.44 0.89
N GLN A 143 -4.27 14.40 -0.35
CA GLN A 143 -3.42 13.30 -0.84
C GLN A 143 -2.12 13.15 -0.05
N ASP A 144 -1.56 14.26 0.43
CA ASP A 144 -0.33 14.29 1.21
C ASP A 144 -0.55 13.67 2.60
N GLU A 145 -1.66 13.99 3.29
CA GLU A 145 -2.03 13.33 4.54
C GLU A 145 -2.35 11.84 4.34
N ASN A 146 -3.05 11.47 3.25
CA ASN A 146 -3.24 10.06 2.88
C ASN A 146 -1.90 9.34 2.74
N THR A 147 -0.94 9.96 2.06
CA THR A 147 0.38 9.38 1.81
C THR A 147 1.15 9.17 3.11
N ARG A 148 1.15 10.16 4.03
CA ARG A 148 1.76 10.01 5.36
C ARG A 148 1.09 8.91 6.17
N ALA A 149 -0.23 8.81 6.11
CA ALA A 149 -0.96 7.75 6.81
C ALA A 149 -0.64 6.37 6.25
N MET A 150 -0.58 6.21 4.93
CA MET A 150 -0.12 4.97 4.31
C MET A 150 1.29 4.60 4.78
N VAL A 151 2.23 5.55 4.80
CA VAL A 151 3.61 5.30 5.29
C VAL A 151 3.61 4.87 6.77
N TYR A 152 2.74 5.45 7.60
CA TYR A 152 2.54 5.02 8.99
C TYR A 152 2.12 3.55 9.06
N PHE A 153 1.08 3.13 8.32
CA PHE A 153 0.64 1.73 8.33
C PHE A 153 1.65 0.77 7.70
N LEU A 154 2.32 1.18 6.62
CA LEU A 154 3.41 0.40 6.01
C LEU A 154 4.56 0.16 6.99
N HIS A 155 4.87 1.14 7.84
CA HIS A 155 5.87 0.99 8.87
C HIS A 155 5.46 -0.06 9.92
N HIS A 156 4.23 0.02 10.45
CA HIS A 156 3.78 -0.96 11.44
C HIS A 156 3.69 -2.37 10.84
N ALA A 157 3.19 -2.48 9.61
CA ALA A 157 3.15 -3.73 8.86
C ALA A 157 4.54 -4.34 8.67
N ALA A 158 5.56 -3.54 8.34
CA ALA A 158 6.93 -4.04 8.19
C ALA A 158 7.51 -4.58 9.50
N ASN A 159 7.26 -3.91 10.64
CA ASN A 159 7.78 -4.33 11.94
C ASN A 159 7.23 -5.70 12.40
N THR A 160 5.99 -6.02 12.04
CA THR A 160 5.37 -7.33 12.37
C THR A 160 5.41 -8.32 11.21
N GLN A 161 6.07 -7.97 10.10
CA GLN A 161 6.11 -8.78 8.87
C GLN A 161 4.70 -9.17 8.39
N LEU A 162 3.80 -8.19 8.34
CA LEU A 162 2.39 -8.40 8.09
C LEU A 162 2.11 -8.90 6.67
N GLU A 163 1.62 -10.14 6.60
CA GLU A 163 1.17 -10.81 5.39
C GLU A 163 -0.26 -11.34 5.55
N PHE A 164 -0.96 -11.47 4.42
CA PHE A 164 -2.34 -11.94 4.38
C PHE A 164 -2.52 -13.04 3.33
N PRO A 165 -3.43 -14.00 3.58
CA PRO A 165 -3.75 -15.03 2.61
C PRO A 165 -4.59 -14.45 1.47
N VAL A 166 -4.10 -14.56 0.24
CA VAL A 166 -4.79 -14.16 -0.99
C VAL A 166 -4.92 -15.37 -1.90
N PHE A 167 -6.14 -15.62 -2.38
CA PHE A 167 -6.38 -16.66 -3.38
C PHE A 167 -5.96 -16.18 -4.78
N VAL A 168 -5.06 -16.93 -5.40
CA VAL A 168 -4.50 -16.65 -6.73
C VAL A 168 -5.05 -17.67 -7.73
N GLU A 169 -5.87 -17.20 -8.67
CA GLU A 169 -6.60 -18.02 -9.62
C GLU A 169 -5.67 -18.83 -10.53
N LYS A 170 -4.60 -18.22 -11.04
CA LYS A 170 -3.64 -18.85 -11.95
C LYS A 170 -2.96 -20.11 -11.42
N CYS A 171 -2.70 -20.18 -10.11
CA CYS A 171 -2.13 -21.38 -9.48
C CYS A 171 -3.18 -22.21 -8.74
N ASN A 172 -4.43 -21.75 -8.68
CA ASN A 172 -5.48 -22.31 -7.83
C ASN A 172 -5.01 -22.53 -6.38
N CYS A 173 -4.33 -21.53 -5.82
CA CYS A 173 -3.63 -21.66 -4.55
C CYS A 173 -3.71 -20.39 -3.69
N VAL A 174 -3.69 -20.55 -2.37
CA VAL A 174 -3.57 -19.42 -1.43
C VAL A 174 -2.10 -19.07 -1.26
N LYS A 175 -1.77 -17.79 -1.40
CA LYS A 175 -0.43 -17.25 -1.14
C LYS A 175 -0.48 -16.24 -0.01
N MET A 176 0.58 -16.20 0.79
CA MET A 176 0.81 -15.12 1.73
C MET A 176 1.39 -13.93 0.96
N ILE A 177 0.67 -12.81 1.00
CA ILE A 177 1.03 -11.56 0.30
C ILE A 177 1.19 -10.46 1.35
N LYS A 178 2.24 -9.65 1.21
CA LYS A 178 2.50 -8.51 2.10
C LYS A 178 1.37 -7.49 2.04
N PHE A 179 1.13 -6.82 3.17
CA PHE A 179 0.17 -5.71 3.27
C PHE A 179 0.22 -4.71 2.10
N ILE A 180 1.42 -4.31 1.66
CA ILE A 180 1.63 -3.34 0.57
C ILE A 180 1.21 -3.84 -0.82
N ASP A 181 1.15 -5.16 -1.01
CA ASP A 181 0.88 -5.80 -2.30
C ASP A 181 -0.56 -6.36 -2.38
N ILE A 182 -1.39 -6.16 -1.35
CA ILE A 182 -2.77 -6.64 -1.32
C ILE A 182 -3.59 -6.00 -2.45
N PRO A 183 -4.24 -6.81 -3.31
CA PRO A 183 -5.03 -6.31 -4.43
C PRO A 183 -6.12 -5.29 -4.07
N ILE A 184 -6.33 -4.35 -4.98
CA ILE A 184 -7.45 -3.40 -4.96
C ILE A 184 -8.60 -4.01 -5.77
N GLU A 185 -9.66 -4.45 -5.09
CA GLU A 185 -10.77 -5.19 -5.70
C GLU A 185 -11.50 -4.37 -6.76
N SER A 186 -11.83 -3.11 -6.45
CA SER A 186 -12.47 -2.17 -7.38
C SER A 186 -11.62 -1.80 -8.61
N CYS A 187 -10.33 -2.14 -8.62
CA CYS A 187 -9.42 -1.90 -9.74
C CYS A 187 -9.02 -3.21 -10.44
N GLY A 188 -9.95 -4.18 -10.53
CA GLY A 188 -9.73 -5.45 -11.21
C GLY A 188 -8.71 -6.34 -10.51
N ARG A 189 -8.67 -6.30 -9.18
CA ARG A 189 -7.71 -7.03 -8.33
C ARG A 189 -6.24 -6.73 -8.70
N ALA A 190 -5.96 -5.53 -9.20
CA ALA A 190 -4.61 -5.06 -9.45
C ALA A 190 -3.89 -4.71 -8.14
N SER A 191 -2.58 -4.93 -8.09
CA SER A 191 -1.76 -4.47 -6.96
C SER A 191 -1.74 -2.93 -6.85
N PRO A 192 -1.56 -2.36 -5.64
CA PRO A 192 -1.45 -0.91 -5.46
C PRO A 192 -0.35 -0.27 -6.33
N LEU A 193 0.76 -0.98 -6.55
CA LEU A 193 1.83 -0.55 -7.46
C LEU A 193 1.35 -0.43 -8.91
N ARG A 194 0.61 -1.41 -9.42
CA ARG A 194 0.07 -1.36 -10.80
C ARG A 194 -0.92 -0.22 -10.98
N VAL A 195 -1.84 -0.04 -10.03
CA VAL A 195 -2.82 1.06 -10.08
C VAL A 195 -2.12 2.41 -10.06
N THR A 196 -1.06 2.55 -9.26
CA THR A 196 -0.20 3.75 -9.23
C THR A 196 0.48 4.04 -10.57
N LEU A 197 0.95 3.00 -11.27
CA LEU A 197 1.53 3.13 -12.61
C LEU A 197 0.50 3.57 -13.65
N GLN A 198 -0.72 3.01 -13.60
CA GLN A 198 -1.82 3.41 -14.48
C GLN A 198 -2.20 4.88 -14.25
N ALA A 199 -2.23 5.32 -12.99
CA ALA A 199 -2.44 6.71 -12.59
C ALA A 199 -1.26 7.65 -12.93
N SER A 200 -0.13 7.12 -13.41
CA SER A 200 1.08 7.89 -13.76
C SER A 200 1.57 8.76 -12.59
N ALA A 201 1.62 8.19 -11.38
CA ALA A 201 1.98 8.89 -10.14
C ALA A 201 3.39 8.46 -9.62
N PRO A 202 4.48 9.07 -10.13
CA PRO A 202 5.84 8.65 -9.81
C PRO A 202 6.21 8.82 -8.33
N ASP A 203 5.69 9.84 -7.65
CA ASP A 203 6.00 10.09 -6.24
C ASP A 203 5.47 8.98 -5.33
N ILE A 204 4.23 8.53 -5.59
CA ILE A 204 3.60 7.42 -4.88
C ILE A 204 4.31 6.10 -5.23
N LEU A 205 4.66 5.91 -6.52
CA LEU A 205 5.40 4.74 -6.97
C LEU A 205 6.74 4.62 -6.23
N LEU A 206 7.49 5.72 -6.11
CA LEU A 206 8.74 5.75 -5.37
C LEU A 206 8.53 5.32 -3.91
N ILE A 207 7.49 5.81 -3.25
CA ILE A 207 7.17 5.42 -1.86
C ILE A 207 6.87 3.92 -1.79
N LEU A 208 5.99 3.39 -2.65
CA LEU A 208 5.63 1.97 -2.65
C LEU A 208 6.87 1.09 -2.88
N LEU A 209 7.69 1.40 -3.88
CA LEU A 209 8.93 0.67 -4.16
C LEU A 209 9.92 0.77 -2.99
N ARG A 210 10.08 1.95 -2.37
CA ARG A 210 10.95 2.11 -1.18
C ARG A 210 10.49 1.29 0.01
N HIS A 211 9.18 1.09 0.17
CA HIS A 211 8.59 0.25 1.20
C HIS A 211 8.46 -1.23 0.82
N GLY A 212 9.01 -1.63 -0.34
CA GLY A 212 9.16 -3.05 -0.69
C GLY A 212 8.02 -3.64 -1.52
N ALA A 213 7.16 -2.81 -2.12
CA ALA A 213 6.16 -3.28 -3.09
C ALA A 213 6.83 -4.09 -4.21
N SER A 214 6.17 -5.17 -4.64
CA SER A 214 6.73 -6.03 -5.68
C SER A 214 6.72 -5.32 -7.04
N PRO A 215 7.87 -5.16 -7.72
CA PRO A 215 7.91 -4.53 -9.04
C PRO A 215 7.29 -5.43 -10.13
N ASN A 216 7.15 -6.73 -9.84
CA ASN A 216 6.40 -7.70 -10.62
C ASN A 216 5.36 -8.33 -9.69
N PRO A 217 4.25 -7.63 -9.43
CA PRO A 217 3.20 -8.10 -8.53
C PRO A 217 2.57 -9.39 -9.06
N PHE A 218 2.07 -10.21 -8.13
CA PHE A 218 1.30 -11.42 -8.46
C PHE A 218 -0.16 -11.07 -8.80
N ASP A 219 -0.37 -10.04 -9.61
CA ASP A 219 -1.64 -9.79 -10.26
C ASP A 219 -1.59 -10.43 -11.67
N ASP A 220 -2.70 -10.95 -12.17
CA ASP A 220 -2.73 -11.69 -13.46
C ASP A 220 -2.47 -10.79 -14.70
N GLY A 221 -1.95 -9.58 -14.49
CA GLY A 221 -1.61 -8.63 -15.54
C GLY A 221 -0.25 -8.90 -16.18
N ILE A 222 -0.04 -8.29 -17.37
CA ILE A 222 1.28 -8.26 -18.02
C ILE A 222 2.32 -7.60 -17.10
N PRO A 223 3.62 -7.97 -17.16
CA PRO A 223 4.63 -7.36 -16.30
C PRO A 223 4.58 -5.83 -16.34
N PRO A 224 4.59 -5.11 -15.20
CA PRO A 224 4.34 -3.66 -15.20
C PRO A 224 5.31 -2.84 -16.07
N VAL A 225 6.56 -3.30 -16.19
CA VAL A 225 7.55 -2.67 -17.08
C VAL A 225 7.15 -2.77 -18.56
N ILE A 226 6.55 -3.89 -18.97
CA ILE A 226 6.07 -4.09 -20.33
C ILE A 226 4.83 -3.23 -20.58
N ALA A 227 3.92 -3.13 -19.61
CA ALA A 227 2.77 -2.22 -19.70
C ALA A 227 3.18 -0.76 -19.91
N LEU A 228 4.27 -0.31 -19.25
CA LEU A 228 4.83 1.01 -19.48
C LEU A 228 5.44 1.16 -20.87
N PHE A 229 6.15 0.15 -21.37
CA PHE A 229 6.68 0.18 -22.74
C PHE A 229 5.57 0.31 -23.76
N ASP A 230 4.52 -0.51 -23.65
CA ASP A 230 3.35 -0.46 -24.52
C ASP A 230 2.73 0.95 -24.54
N LYS A 231 2.58 1.57 -23.36
CA LYS A 231 2.06 2.94 -23.26
C LYS A 231 3.01 4.00 -23.82
N LEU A 232 4.32 3.83 -23.69
CA LEU A 232 5.30 4.80 -24.19
C LEU A 232 5.40 4.78 -25.71
N ILE A 233 5.33 3.61 -26.35
CA ILE A 233 5.39 3.51 -27.82
C ILE A 233 4.15 4.08 -28.53
N GLU A 234 3.04 4.34 -27.80
CA GLU A 234 1.88 5.07 -28.34
C GLU A 234 2.22 6.53 -28.69
N TYR A 235 3.29 7.11 -28.10
CA TYR A 235 3.72 8.49 -28.36
C TYR A 235 4.63 8.57 -29.60
N GLN A 236 3.99 8.63 -30.78
CA GLN A 236 4.67 8.64 -32.09
C GLN A 236 5.62 9.82 -32.32
N ASP A 237 5.39 10.95 -31.65
CA ASP A 237 6.23 12.15 -31.75
C ASP A 237 7.48 12.11 -30.85
N ARG A 238 7.70 10.97 -30.17
CA ARG A 238 8.80 10.75 -29.21
C ARG A 238 8.81 11.76 -28.06
N ARG A 239 7.66 12.38 -27.76
CA ARG A 239 7.49 13.27 -26.60
C ARG A 239 6.78 12.53 -25.47
N TYR A 240 7.58 11.79 -24.71
CA TYR A 240 7.08 11.02 -23.58
C TYR A 240 6.65 11.95 -22.42
N PRO A 241 5.46 11.74 -21.83
CA PRO A 241 5.09 12.44 -20.61
C PRO A 241 6.09 12.21 -19.49
N TYR A 242 6.52 13.29 -18.84
CA TYR A 242 7.52 13.24 -17.77
C TYR A 242 7.16 12.23 -16.67
N GLN A 243 5.87 12.14 -16.31
CA GLN A 243 5.39 11.23 -15.30
C GLN A 243 5.56 9.76 -15.69
N LEU A 244 5.33 9.42 -16.97
CA LEU A 244 5.50 8.05 -17.47
C LEU A 244 6.97 7.66 -17.55
N ASP A 245 7.83 8.54 -18.07
CA ASP A 245 9.29 8.31 -18.07
C ASP A 245 9.82 8.17 -16.64
N SER A 246 9.37 9.03 -15.72
CA SER A 246 9.74 8.94 -14.30
C SER A 246 9.31 7.62 -13.67
N CYS A 247 8.08 7.16 -13.92
CA CYS A 247 7.60 5.86 -13.49
C CYS A 247 8.46 4.73 -14.03
N LEU A 248 8.82 4.78 -15.32
CA LEU A 248 9.67 3.77 -15.94
C LEU A 248 11.06 3.74 -15.28
N ARG A 249 11.71 4.89 -15.15
CA ARG A 249 13.04 4.98 -14.51
C ARG A 249 13.01 4.43 -13.10
N LEU A 250 12.00 4.79 -12.30
CA LEU A 250 11.83 4.28 -10.95
C LEU A 250 11.67 2.75 -10.91
N LEU A 251 10.82 2.18 -11.79
CA LEU A 251 10.62 0.74 -11.86
C LEU A 251 11.90 0.02 -12.29
N LEU A 252 12.60 0.52 -13.32
CA LEU A 252 13.86 -0.05 -13.80
C LEU A 252 14.98 -0.03 -12.76
N ARG A 253 14.91 0.86 -11.75
CA ARG A 253 15.87 0.84 -10.62
C ARG A 253 15.71 -0.39 -9.73
N THR A 254 14.58 -1.10 -9.80
CA THR A 254 14.28 -2.25 -8.94
C THR A 254 14.39 -3.61 -9.63
N LEU A 255 14.39 -3.63 -10.96
CA LEU A 255 14.49 -4.85 -11.76
C LEU A 255 15.94 -5.17 -12.07
N SER A 256 16.44 -6.39 -11.85
CA SER A 256 17.80 -6.75 -12.31
C SER A 256 17.85 -6.80 -13.83
N PHE A 257 16.88 -7.48 -14.43
CA PHE A 257 16.74 -7.70 -15.87
C PHE A 257 15.31 -7.40 -16.30
N ILE A 258 15.13 -7.08 -17.58
CA ILE A 258 13.83 -7.01 -18.22
C ILE A 258 13.60 -8.35 -18.94
N GLU A 259 12.60 -9.10 -18.52
CA GLU A 259 12.25 -10.36 -19.19
C GLU A 259 11.59 -10.09 -20.54
N LEU A 260 12.05 -10.81 -21.58
CA LEU A 260 11.46 -10.73 -22.92
C LEU A 260 10.02 -11.28 -22.89
N PRO A 261 8.96 -10.56 -23.25
CA PRO A 261 7.59 -11.05 -23.02
C PRO A 261 7.08 -12.07 -24.06
N PHE A 262 7.85 -12.33 -25.12
CA PHE A 262 7.35 -13.04 -26.31
C PHE A 262 7.53 -14.57 -26.26
N LYS A 263 6.66 -15.27 -26.99
CA LYS A 263 6.83 -16.67 -27.40
C LYS A 263 7.24 -16.69 -28.89
N PRO A 264 7.99 -17.70 -29.39
CA PRO A 264 8.47 -18.93 -28.73
C PRO A 264 9.68 -18.69 -27.80
N LEU A 265 10.09 -19.71 -27.03
CA LEU A 265 11.20 -19.63 -26.06
C LEU A 265 12.61 -19.53 -26.69
N ILE A 266 12.70 -19.32 -28.00
CA ILE A 266 13.98 -19.15 -28.71
C ILE A 266 14.46 -17.71 -28.48
N TYR A 267 15.67 -17.57 -27.95
CA TYR A 267 16.21 -16.26 -27.55
C TYR A 267 16.30 -15.28 -28.72
N GLU A 268 16.88 -15.68 -29.86
CA GLU A 268 17.04 -14.79 -31.01
C GLU A 268 15.70 -14.30 -31.56
N ALA A 269 14.69 -15.18 -31.66
CA ALA A 269 13.34 -14.78 -32.09
C ALA A 269 12.70 -13.77 -31.11
N ARG A 270 12.79 -14.00 -29.80
CA ARG A 270 12.26 -13.06 -28.79
C ARG A 270 12.99 -11.71 -28.82
N LYS A 271 14.29 -11.73 -29.12
CA LYS A 271 15.10 -10.52 -29.26
C LYS A 271 14.69 -9.72 -30.49
N GLU A 272 14.55 -10.36 -31.65
CA GLU A 272 14.05 -9.72 -32.88
C GLU A 272 12.68 -9.08 -32.65
N MET A 273 11.72 -9.82 -32.07
CA MET A 273 10.39 -9.30 -31.75
C MET A 273 10.43 -8.13 -30.75
N PHE A 274 11.36 -8.16 -29.78
CA PHE A 274 11.52 -7.05 -28.84
C PHE A 274 12.06 -5.81 -29.52
N ILE A 275 13.05 -5.97 -30.40
CA ILE A 275 13.61 -4.85 -31.17
C ILE A 275 12.51 -4.30 -32.07
N GLU A 276 11.85 -5.13 -32.88
CA GLU A 276 10.77 -4.69 -33.78
C GLU A 276 9.70 -3.84 -33.06
N LYS A 277 9.31 -4.25 -31.84
CA LYS A 277 8.27 -3.55 -31.08
C LYS A 277 8.76 -2.32 -30.31
N TYR A 278 9.97 -2.38 -29.73
CA TYR A 278 10.44 -1.38 -28.75
C TYR A 278 11.74 -0.67 -29.17
N GLU A 279 12.15 -0.77 -30.44
CA GLU A 279 13.36 -0.13 -30.98
C GLU A 279 13.44 1.36 -30.63
N VAL A 280 12.34 2.10 -30.76
CA VAL A 280 12.28 3.54 -30.44
C VAL A 280 12.69 3.84 -28.99
N LEU A 281 12.33 2.97 -28.03
CA LEU A 281 12.70 3.15 -26.62
C LEU A 281 14.18 2.85 -26.36
N LEU A 282 14.80 2.01 -27.19
CA LEU A 282 16.24 1.73 -27.17
C LEU A 282 17.03 2.89 -27.81
N GLU A 283 16.57 3.39 -28.96
CA GLU A 283 17.17 4.55 -29.65
C GLU A 283 17.19 5.79 -28.76
N ASP A 284 16.06 6.07 -28.12
CA ASP A 284 15.88 7.23 -27.25
C ASP A 284 16.51 7.04 -25.86
N LYS A 285 17.14 5.87 -25.61
CA LYS A 285 17.85 5.53 -24.36
C LYS A 285 16.96 5.50 -23.10
N LEU A 286 15.65 5.26 -23.26
CA LEU A 286 14.76 4.98 -22.13
C LEU A 286 15.04 3.59 -21.55
N ILE A 287 15.51 2.66 -22.39
CA ILE A 287 15.92 1.31 -22.00
C ILE A 287 17.37 1.10 -22.40
N GLN A 288 18.19 0.56 -21.49
CA GLN A 288 19.57 0.20 -21.83
C GLN A 288 19.62 -1.22 -22.40
N PRO A 289 20.26 -1.47 -23.56
CA PRO A 289 20.32 -2.80 -24.17
C PRO A 289 20.91 -3.89 -23.26
N ASN A 290 21.89 -3.55 -22.43
CA ASN A 290 22.50 -4.47 -21.46
C ASN A 290 21.53 -4.96 -20.37
N ARG A 291 20.39 -4.28 -20.16
CA ARG A 291 19.34 -4.69 -19.20
C ARG A 291 18.35 -5.70 -19.80
N VAL A 292 18.34 -5.86 -21.12
CA VAL A 292 17.44 -6.75 -21.86
C VAL A 292 18.21 -7.91 -22.49
N PHE A 293 19.31 -7.61 -23.19
CA PHE A 293 20.05 -8.55 -24.03
C PHE A 293 21.46 -8.87 -23.52
N GLY A 294 21.90 -8.22 -22.46
CA GLY A 294 23.27 -8.32 -21.95
C GLY A 294 23.34 -8.49 -20.44
N VAL A 295 24.47 -8.08 -19.87
CA VAL A 295 24.72 -8.14 -18.43
C VAL A 295 24.62 -6.72 -17.85
N PRO A 296 23.70 -6.48 -16.89
CA PRO A 296 23.63 -5.22 -16.15
C PRO A 296 24.92 -4.93 -15.38
N GLU A 297 25.17 -3.65 -15.10
CA GLU A 297 26.31 -3.26 -14.27
C GLU A 297 26.28 -3.93 -12.89
N LEU A 298 27.45 -4.33 -12.38
CA LEU A 298 27.58 -4.95 -11.06
C LEU A 298 27.01 -4.07 -9.95
N LYS A 299 27.18 -2.74 -10.03
CA LYS A 299 26.59 -1.75 -9.12
C LYS A 299 25.06 -1.91 -9.04
N HIS A 300 24.41 -2.06 -10.19
CA HIS A 300 22.96 -2.23 -10.28
C HIS A 300 22.51 -3.60 -9.76
N LEU A 301 23.19 -4.67 -10.15
CA LEU A 301 22.91 -6.02 -9.63
C LEU A 301 23.03 -6.08 -8.11
N SER A 302 24.05 -5.43 -7.54
CA SER A 302 24.24 -5.31 -6.10
C SER A 302 23.09 -4.54 -5.44
N ARG A 303 22.62 -3.43 -6.02
CA ARG A 303 21.43 -2.72 -5.51
C ARG A 303 20.22 -3.63 -5.46
N CYS A 304 19.89 -4.27 -6.58
CA CYS A 304 18.72 -5.15 -6.66
C CYS A 304 18.83 -6.28 -5.64
N LYS A 305 20.01 -6.92 -5.52
CA LYS A 305 20.21 -8.02 -4.58
C LYS A 305 20.12 -7.59 -3.11
N ILE A 306 20.74 -6.47 -2.73
CA ILE A 306 20.64 -5.93 -1.37
C ILE A 306 19.19 -5.60 -1.03
N ARG A 307 18.48 -4.93 -1.96
CA ARG A 307 17.06 -4.60 -1.76
C ARG A 307 16.19 -5.86 -1.65
N GLU A 308 16.45 -6.87 -2.48
CA GLU A 308 15.75 -8.15 -2.42
C GLU A 308 15.88 -8.79 -1.03
N GLU A 309 17.10 -8.89 -0.50
CA GLU A 309 17.33 -9.47 0.83
C GLU A 309 16.72 -8.63 1.95
N LEU A 310 16.82 -7.29 1.89
CA LEU A 310 16.14 -6.42 2.85
C LEU A 310 14.61 -6.56 2.75
N ASN A 311 14.06 -6.72 1.55
CA ASN A 311 12.63 -6.89 1.36
C ASN A 311 12.14 -8.23 1.92
N LYS A 312 12.87 -9.33 1.70
CA LYS A 312 12.55 -10.65 2.27
C LYS A 312 12.44 -10.62 3.79
N ASN A 313 13.24 -9.78 4.44
CA ASN A 313 13.25 -9.63 5.90
C ASN A 313 12.36 -8.47 6.39
N CYS A 314 11.51 -7.89 5.54
CA CYS A 314 10.66 -6.72 5.85
C CYS A 314 11.42 -5.50 6.41
N GLN A 315 12.67 -5.32 6.00
CA GLN A 315 13.54 -4.25 6.50
C GLN A 315 13.55 -3.01 5.60
N LEU A 316 12.84 -2.99 4.47
CA LEU A 316 12.81 -1.80 3.61
C LEU A 316 11.85 -0.71 4.15
N PRO A 317 12.20 0.58 4.04
CA PRO A 317 13.51 1.13 3.69
C PRO A 317 14.47 1.23 4.90
N ARG A 318 14.00 0.97 6.13
CA ARG A 318 14.70 1.30 7.38
C ARG A 318 16.04 0.59 7.57
N GLY A 319 16.12 -0.68 7.24
CA GLY A 319 17.33 -1.51 7.26
C GLY A 319 18.43 -0.95 6.39
N ILE A 320 18.12 -0.20 5.31
CA ILE A 320 19.14 0.49 4.50
C ILE A 320 19.94 1.47 5.38
N LYS A 321 19.27 2.16 6.33
CA LYS A 321 19.94 3.12 7.22
C LYS A 321 20.97 2.45 8.13
N GLN A 322 20.76 1.17 8.45
CA GLN A 322 21.61 0.35 9.32
C GLN A 322 22.83 -0.25 8.60
N LEU A 323 22.84 -0.23 7.25
CA LEU A 323 23.98 -0.71 6.48
C LEU A 323 25.22 0.17 6.72
N LYS A 324 26.35 -0.48 7.03
CA LYS A 324 27.66 0.16 7.25
C LYS A 324 28.34 0.51 5.93
N ILE A 325 27.68 1.32 5.10
CA ILE A 325 28.16 1.75 3.78
C ILE A 325 28.02 3.28 3.63
N PRO A 326 28.78 3.92 2.71
CA PRO A 326 28.70 5.36 2.45
C PRO A 326 27.26 5.85 2.21
N GLY A 327 26.97 7.08 2.66
CA GLY A 327 25.64 7.69 2.56
C GLY A 327 25.09 7.74 1.12
N LYS A 328 25.94 8.02 0.14
CA LYS A 328 25.58 7.99 -1.29
C LYS A 328 25.10 6.60 -1.73
N LEU A 329 25.78 5.52 -1.31
CA LEU A 329 25.35 4.16 -1.61
C LEU A 329 24.05 3.79 -0.89
N ARG A 330 23.82 4.28 0.33
CA ARG A 330 22.51 4.14 1.01
C ARG A 330 21.40 4.80 0.20
N ARG A 331 21.59 6.04 -0.28
CA ARG A 331 20.60 6.73 -1.13
C ARG A 331 20.36 6.02 -2.46
N TYR A 332 21.41 5.51 -3.09
CA TYR A 332 21.31 4.71 -4.31
C TYR A 332 20.49 3.43 -4.11
N ILE A 333 20.72 2.70 -3.01
CA ILE A 333 19.96 1.48 -2.65
C ILE A 333 18.51 1.84 -2.26
N ASP A 334 18.29 3.00 -1.66
CA ASP A 334 16.98 3.53 -1.30
C ASP A 334 16.22 4.19 -2.47
N LEU A 335 16.70 4.02 -3.71
CA LEU A 335 16.10 4.55 -4.95
C LEU A 335 16.06 6.08 -5.05
N MET A 336 16.70 6.79 -4.13
CA MET A 336 16.74 8.25 -4.07
C MET A 336 17.79 8.87 -5.00
N GLU A 337 18.70 8.06 -5.54
CA GLU A 337 19.77 8.45 -6.48
C GLU A 337 19.95 7.36 -7.57
N GLU A 338 20.57 7.73 -8.70
CA GLU A 338 20.89 6.83 -9.84
C GLU A 338 22.29 6.20 -9.80
#